data_AF-A0A1C5MIG8-F1
#
_entry.id   AF-A0A1C5MIG8-F1
#
_cell.length_a   1.000
_cell.length_b   1.000
_cell.length_c   1.000
_cell.angle_alpha   90.00
_cell.angle_beta   90.00
_cell.angle_gamma   90.00
#
_symmetry.space_group_name_H-M   'P 1'
#
loop_
_entity.id
_entity.type
_entity.pdbx_description
1 polymer ?
#
loop_
_entity_poly.entity_id
_entity_poly.type
_entity_poly.pdbx_seq_one_letter_code
_entity_poly.pdbx_strand_id
1 'polypeptide(L)'
;MRVDKTCKTCGFDSNGVCGMYSTCKEDEECDDWEASLEYYTEITKKAPWYIKGPYDRCKISYEKFLDLLQQDEQGVDVEINIYDAIEKVYELNSVELAGVLDVSMGVLGYASTQKTIPKRKRQFSSRLHIPESFFDKFLSTQLDALKKCREEFRDCYGDELIEKFKQNGYAAMEAKIEKQNAVDKIKNEKYREENQNRYQYKEKTKMYHDLSDDYKSRDYVIAITLKEGDYYGNIFYEYSSGGYGLSVDIMEDILQFIENLDCEEINELNEEGLLNNNIALQADINGKDIHFELRNDAGEKLEKTIPEDELQKYIVGYEMIRCDGRGMKKERRKCGSCKNFTPIEGCAKGNCSVRGDIIQRSRIICSHDYVLKTDKVLC
;
A
#
# COMPACT_ATOMS: atom_id res chain seq x y z
N MET A 1 19.48 15.80 27.56
CA MET A 1 20.54 16.18 26.58
C MET A 1 20.30 17.63 26.22
N ARG A 2 21.32 18.50 26.20
CA ARG A 2 21.11 19.92 25.88
C ARG A 2 20.89 20.12 24.39
N VAL A 3 19.74 20.67 24.00
CA VAL A 3 19.48 21.07 22.61
C VAL A 3 20.12 22.43 22.39
N ASP A 4 21.22 22.44 21.65
CA ASP A 4 21.95 23.64 21.25
C ASP A 4 21.31 24.21 19.99
N LYS A 5 20.66 25.38 20.12
CA LYS A 5 19.97 26.10 19.04
C LYS A 5 20.78 27.31 18.54
N THR A 6 22.10 27.24 18.60
CA THR A 6 22.99 28.28 18.05
C THR A 6 23.29 28.05 16.56
N CYS A 7 23.94 29.02 15.89
CA CYS A 7 24.29 28.85 14.47
C CYS A 7 25.21 27.65 14.19
N LYS A 8 26.03 27.22 15.17
CA LYS A 8 26.96 26.08 15.02
C LYS A 8 26.25 24.77 14.68
N THR A 9 25.00 24.63 15.09
CA THR A 9 24.19 23.43 14.90
C THR A 9 23.09 23.64 13.86
N CYS A 10 23.05 24.81 13.22
CA CYS A 10 22.03 25.19 12.25
C CYS A 10 22.36 24.66 10.85
N GLY A 11 21.38 24.10 10.14
CA GLY A 11 21.49 23.64 8.76
C GLY A 11 21.61 24.78 7.74
N PHE A 12 21.30 26.01 8.14
CA PHE A 12 21.43 27.22 7.33
C PHE A 12 22.63 28.08 7.72
N ASP A 13 23.65 27.50 8.37
CA ASP A 13 24.88 28.24 8.64
C ASP A 13 25.64 28.57 7.34
N SER A 14 26.02 29.83 7.19
CA SER A 14 26.88 30.31 6.12
C SER A 14 27.94 31.25 6.72
N ASN A 15 29.04 30.64 7.21
CA ASN A 15 30.18 31.33 7.83
C ASN A 15 29.83 32.07 9.14
N GLY A 16 29.14 31.42 10.07
CA GLY A 16 28.86 31.96 11.41
C GLY A 16 27.67 32.94 11.45
N VAL A 17 26.89 32.97 10.37
CA VAL A 17 25.63 33.70 10.25
C VAL A 17 24.57 32.70 9.82
N CYS A 18 23.54 32.56 10.64
CA CYS A 18 22.44 31.63 10.37
C CYS A 18 21.09 32.36 10.28
N GLY A 19 20.19 31.80 9.49
CA GLY A 19 18.77 32.17 9.40
C GLY A 19 18.31 32.51 7.99
N MET A 20 17.09 32.08 7.66
CA MET A 20 16.49 32.25 6.34
C MET A 20 15.84 33.64 6.20
N TYR A 21 15.30 34.20 7.29
CA TYR A 21 14.65 35.52 7.32
C TYR A 21 15.28 36.52 8.30
N SER A 22 15.92 36.05 9.37
CA SER A 22 16.67 36.87 10.34
C SER A 22 18.12 36.41 10.50
N THR A 23 19.08 37.34 10.55
CA THR A 23 20.49 37.00 10.78
C THR A 23 20.80 36.86 12.27
N CYS A 24 21.18 35.66 12.70
CA CYS A 24 21.66 35.37 14.04
C CYS A 24 23.18 35.15 14.02
N LYS A 25 23.88 35.53 15.09
CA LYS A 25 25.33 35.34 15.24
C LYS A 25 25.65 34.00 15.91
N GLU A 26 26.91 33.54 15.77
CA GLU A 26 27.40 32.23 16.26
C GLU A 26 27.00 31.82 17.69
N ASP A 27 26.85 32.77 18.62
CA ASP A 27 26.53 32.49 20.03
C ASP A 27 25.13 32.97 20.46
N GLU A 28 24.29 33.40 19.51
CA GLU A 28 22.91 33.80 19.74
C GLU A 28 21.96 32.64 19.39
N GLU A 29 20.91 32.43 20.21
CA GLU A 29 19.82 31.51 19.84
C GLU A 29 19.15 32.02 18.57
N CYS A 30 18.97 31.13 17.59
CA CYS A 30 18.40 31.48 16.31
C CYS A 30 16.90 31.20 16.28
N ASP A 31 16.10 32.21 15.95
CA ASP A 31 14.63 32.11 15.86
C ASP A 31 14.20 31.18 14.71
N ASP A 32 14.94 31.20 13.59
CA ASP A 32 14.75 30.33 12.41
C ASP A 32 15.67 29.09 12.45
N TRP A 33 15.98 28.58 13.64
CA TRP A 33 16.91 27.46 13.77
C TRP A 33 16.31 26.15 13.23
N GLU A 34 17.04 25.50 12.32
CA GLU A 34 16.79 24.13 11.88
C GLU A 34 18.08 23.31 12.06
N ALA A 35 17.98 22.11 12.64
CA ALA A 35 19.17 21.30 12.89
C ALA A 35 19.89 20.95 11.58
N SER A 36 21.22 21.09 11.57
CA SER A 36 22.04 20.53 10.49
C SER A 36 21.88 19.00 10.44
N LEU A 37 22.12 18.38 9.28
CA LEU A 37 21.97 16.93 9.13
C LEU A 37 22.83 16.15 10.15
N GLU A 38 24.04 16.63 10.42
CA GLU A 38 24.93 16.06 11.43
C GLU A 38 24.33 16.16 12.84
N TYR A 39 23.84 17.35 13.19
CA TYR A 39 23.27 17.59 14.52
C TYR A 39 21.95 16.86 14.72
N TYR A 40 21.08 16.84 13.71
CA TYR A 40 19.87 16.02 13.68
C TYR A 40 20.16 14.55 13.96
N THR A 41 21.20 14.00 13.31
CA THR A 41 21.62 12.62 13.53
C THR A 41 22.15 12.39 14.94
N GLU A 42 22.83 13.37 15.53
CA GLU A 42 23.33 13.30 16.89
C GLU A 42 22.17 13.32 17.92
N ILE A 43 21.26 14.29 17.82
CA ILE A 43 20.17 14.45 18.78
C ILE A 43 19.21 13.27 18.75
N THR A 44 18.89 12.74 17.56
CA THR A 44 18.02 11.56 17.41
C THR A 44 18.68 10.27 17.92
N LYS A 45 20.02 10.17 17.87
CA LYS A 45 20.75 9.04 18.47
C LYS A 45 20.80 9.10 19.99
N LYS A 46 21.01 10.29 20.56
CA LYS A 46 21.22 10.49 22.00
C LYS A 46 19.94 10.75 22.80
N ALA A 47 18.82 11.01 22.13
CA ALA A 47 17.53 11.27 22.78
C ALA A 47 17.11 10.12 23.72
N PRO A 48 16.48 10.44 24.88
CA PRO A 48 15.90 9.44 25.75
C PRO A 48 14.92 8.54 25.00
N TRP A 49 14.93 7.24 25.30
CA TRP A 49 14.13 6.25 24.57
C TRP A 49 12.63 6.54 24.60
N TYR A 50 12.11 7.20 25.65
CA TYR A 50 10.69 7.55 25.79
C TYR A 50 10.28 8.77 24.97
N ILE A 51 11.23 9.55 24.45
CA ILE A 51 10.99 10.63 23.48
C ILE A 51 11.28 10.12 22.06
N LYS A 52 12.37 9.37 21.91
CA LYS A 52 12.80 8.77 20.65
C LYS A 52 11.81 7.73 20.11
N GLY A 53 11.31 6.84 20.96
CA GLY A 53 10.41 5.75 20.54
C GLY A 53 9.15 6.25 19.83
N PRO A 54 8.41 7.21 20.40
CA PRO A 54 7.28 7.84 19.72
C PRO A 54 7.67 8.55 18.41
N TYR A 55 8.84 9.18 18.35
CA TYR A 55 9.33 9.84 17.14
C TYR A 55 9.64 8.85 16.01
N ASP A 56 10.40 7.79 16.31
CA ASP A 56 10.76 6.74 15.36
C ASP A 56 9.52 6.01 14.81
N ARG A 57 8.44 5.92 15.60
CA ARG A 57 7.13 5.35 15.19
C ARG A 57 6.20 6.36 14.52
N CYS A 58 6.70 7.55 14.16
CA CYS A 58 5.95 8.65 13.57
C CYS A 58 4.69 9.04 14.37
N LYS A 59 4.74 8.92 15.71
CA LYS A 59 3.63 9.32 16.60
C LYS A 59 3.71 10.78 17.04
N ILE A 60 4.87 11.40 16.91
CA ILE A 60 5.10 12.82 17.18
C ILE A 60 5.88 13.46 16.02
N SER A 61 5.64 14.75 15.77
CA SER A 61 6.41 15.52 14.80
C SER A 61 7.82 15.83 15.31
N TYR A 62 8.71 16.24 14.40
CA TYR A 62 10.06 16.69 14.78
C TYR A 62 10.04 17.91 15.71
N GLU A 63 9.15 18.87 15.47
CA GLU A 63 8.95 20.01 16.38
C GLU A 63 8.58 19.55 17.79
N LYS A 64 7.65 18.59 17.90
CA LYS A 64 7.22 18.06 19.19
C LYS A 64 8.33 17.26 19.87
N PHE A 65 9.15 16.54 19.10
CA PHE A 65 10.33 15.85 19.59
C PHE A 65 11.35 16.83 20.22
N LEU A 66 11.63 17.96 19.56
CA LEU A 66 12.52 18.99 20.10
C LEU A 66 11.95 19.65 21.37
N ASP A 67 10.66 19.96 21.39
CA ASP A 67 9.96 20.51 22.58
C ASP A 67 10.09 19.57 23.79
N LEU A 68 9.86 18.28 23.58
CA LEU A 68 10.00 17.27 24.65
C LEU A 68 11.43 17.11 25.14
N LEU A 69 12.43 17.19 24.24
CA LEU A 69 13.84 17.17 24.63
C LEU A 69 14.22 18.37 25.49
N GLN A 70 13.72 19.56 25.15
CA GLN A 70 13.95 20.77 25.94
C GLN A 70 13.25 20.70 27.30
N GLN A 71 12.02 20.18 27.36
CA GLN A 71 11.31 19.95 28.62
C GLN A 71 12.08 18.99 29.53
N ASP A 72 12.53 17.86 28.99
CA ASP A 72 13.33 16.87 29.72
C ASP A 72 14.64 17.49 30.26
N GLU A 73 15.32 18.30 29.44
CA GLU A 73 16.52 19.03 29.85
C GLU A 73 16.25 20.01 31.01
N GLN A 74 15.13 20.72 30.97
CA GLN A 74 14.71 21.67 32.00
C GLN A 74 14.20 20.98 33.27
N GLY A 75 14.16 19.65 33.30
CA GLY A 75 13.62 18.87 34.41
C GLY A 75 12.09 18.92 34.51
N VAL A 76 11.41 19.28 33.41
CA VAL A 76 9.95 19.22 33.30
C VAL A 76 9.55 17.77 33.01
N ASP A 77 8.58 17.27 33.78
CA ASP A 77 8.08 15.91 33.64
C ASP A 77 7.48 15.66 32.25
N VAL A 78 8.05 14.70 31.51
CA VAL A 78 7.53 14.25 30.22
C VAL A 78 6.50 13.15 30.44
N GLU A 79 5.30 13.30 29.87
CA GLU A 79 4.28 12.26 29.88
C GLU A 79 4.69 11.11 28.94
N ILE A 80 4.68 9.89 29.46
CA ILE A 80 5.07 8.67 28.75
C ILE A 80 3.84 7.77 28.64
N ASN A 81 3.65 7.14 27.48
CA ASN A 81 2.68 6.07 27.35
C ASN A 81 3.06 4.91 28.29
N ILE A 82 2.19 4.59 29.25
CA ILE A 82 2.46 3.56 30.26
C ILE A 82 2.80 2.20 29.63
N TYR A 83 2.21 1.86 28.49
CA TYR A 83 2.49 0.59 27.81
C TYR A 83 3.90 0.56 27.21
N ASP A 84 4.34 1.65 26.59
CA ASP A 84 5.73 1.80 26.10
C ASP A 84 6.72 1.71 27.26
N ALA A 85 6.36 2.29 28.42
CA ALA A 85 7.18 2.22 29.62
C ALA A 85 7.26 0.81 30.20
N ILE A 86 6.15 0.08 30.23
CA ILE A 86 6.13 -1.33 30.67
C ILE A 86 6.96 -2.18 29.71
N GLU A 87 6.75 -2.09 28.39
CA GLU A 87 7.53 -2.86 27.42
C GLU A 87 9.04 -2.65 27.62
N LYS A 88 9.46 -1.39 27.81
CA LYS A 88 10.87 -1.07 28.01
C LYS A 88 11.40 -1.51 29.37
N VAL A 89 10.68 -1.24 30.46
CA VAL A 89 11.15 -1.51 31.82
C VAL A 89 11.05 -3.00 32.14
N TYR A 90 9.97 -3.67 31.74
CA TYR A 90 9.74 -5.10 32.00
C TYR A 90 10.46 -5.99 31.00
N GLU A 91 11.01 -5.42 29.93
CA GLU A 91 11.68 -6.12 28.81
C GLU A 91 10.72 -7.12 28.14
N LEU A 92 9.54 -6.60 27.78
CA LEU A 92 8.50 -7.32 27.07
C LEU A 92 8.24 -6.62 25.74
N ASN A 93 7.99 -7.38 24.68
CA ASN A 93 7.37 -6.80 23.50
C ASN A 93 5.83 -6.78 23.62
N SER A 94 5.15 -6.17 22.66
CA SER A 94 3.69 -6.03 22.70
C SER A 94 2.94 -7.36 22.73
N VAL A 95 3.42 -8.39 22.03
CA VAL A 95 2.80 -9.74 22.01
C VAL A 95 2.92 -10.41 23.38
N GLU A 96 4.09 -10.32 23.97
CA GLU A 96 4.38 -10.84 25.30
C GLU A 96 3.57 -10.12 26.38
N LEU A 97 3.49 -8.79 26.31
CA LEU A 97 2.69 -7.98 27.21
C LEU A 97 1.20 -8.32 27.11
N ALA A 98 0.69 -8.56 25.89
CA ALA A 98 -0.68 -9.03 25.70
C ALA A 98 -0.91 -10.40 26.37
N GLY A 99 0.08 -11.30 26.29
CA GLY A 99 0.08 -12.60 26.98
C GLY A 99 0.06 -12.47 28.51
N VAL A 100 0.90 -11.60 29.08
CA VAL A 100 0.93 -11.29 30.54
C VAL A 100 -0.42 -10.75 31.02
N LEU A 101 -1.02 -9.87 30.23
CA LEU A 101 -2.31 -9.25 30.53
C LEU A 101 -3.52 -10.15 30.24
N ASP A 102 -3.30 -11.30 29.59
CA ASP A 102 -4.33 -12.26 29.19
C ASP A 102 -5.43 -11.59 28.33
N VAL A 103 -4.98 -10.85 27.31
CA VAL A 103 -5.83 -10.14 26.36
C VAL A 103 -5.30 -10.29 24.93
N SER A 104 -6.14 -9.97 23.94
CA SER A 104 -5.68 -9.94 22.55
C SER A 104 -4.83 -8.69 22.28
N MET A 105 -3.93 -8.79 21.29
CA MET A 105 -3.17 -7.65 20.76
C MET A 105 -4.04 -6.47 20.37
N GLY A 106 -5.26 -6.72 19.86
CA GLY A 106 -6.21 -5.64 19.53
C GLY A 106 -6.71 -4.87 20.76
N VAL A 107 -6.92 -5.56 21.88
CA VAL A 107 -7.30 -4.90 23.15
C VAL A 107 -6.13 -4.08 23.68
N LEU A 108 -4.91 -4.60 23.61
CA LEU A 108 -3.71 -3.89 24.03
C LEU A 108 -3.46 -2.65 23.15
N GLY A 109 -3.52 -2.80 21.83
CA GLY A 109 -3.36 -1.71 20.88
C GLY A 109 -4.43 -0.62 21.02
N TYR A 110 -5.67 -0.99 21.33
CA TYR A 110 -6.71 -0.03 21.67
C TYR A 110 -6.37 0.72 22.96
N ALA A 111 -5.94 0.02 24.01
CA ALA A 111 -5.63 0.64 25.29
C ALA A 111 -4.41 1.57 25.21
N SER A 112 -3.42 1.25 24.38
CA SER A 112 -2.23 2.09 24.17
C SER A 112 -2.54 3.36 23.40
N THR A 113 -3.54 3.36 22.51
CA THR A 113 -3.93 4.55 21.72
C THR A 113 -5.07 5.36 22.33
N GLN A 114 -6.08 4.71 22.91
CA GLN A 114 -7.32 5.31 23.40
C GLN A 114 -7.45 5.33 24.93
N LYS A 115 -6.37 5.00 25.64
CA LYS A 115 -6.29 4.81 27.10
C LYS A 115 -6.99 3.54 27.60
N THR A 116 -6.59 3.11 28.79
CA THR A 116 -7.16 1.93 29.46
C THR A 116 -8.56 2.22 29.98
N ILE A 117 -9.56 1.46 29.50
CA ILE A 117 -10.92 1.56 30.04
C ILE A 117 -10.97 1.22 31.54
N PRO A 118 -11.80 1.91 32.34
CA PRO A 118 -11.82 1.73 33.81
C PRO A 118 -11.99 0.27 34.26
N LYS A 119 -12.82 -0.51 33.54
CA LYS A 119 -13.06 -1.93 33.85
C LYS A 119 -11.80 -2.79 33.78
N ARG A 120 -10.81 -2.42 32.94
CA ARG A 120 -9.57 -3.19 32.74
C ARG A 120 -8.40 -2.69 33.58
N LYS A 121 -8.44 -1.46 34.10
CA LYS A 121 -7.36 -0.89 34.92
C LYS A 121 -6.99 -1.78 36.09
N ARG A 122 -7.98 -2.20 36.88
CA ARG A 122 -7.77 -3.11 38.01
C ARG A 122 -7.19 -4.46 37.61
N GLN A 123 -7.66 -5.03 36.50
CA GLN A 123 -7.14 -6.29 35.96
C GLN A 123 -5.66 -6.13 35.58
N PHE A 124 -5.32 -5.10 34.82
CA PHE A 124 -3.97 -4.87 34.31
C PHE A 124 -3.00 -4.47 35.42
N SER A 125 -3.45 -3.61 36.33
CA SER A 125 -2.73 -3.22 37.55
C SER A 125 -2.36 -4.44 38.38
N SER A 126 -3.32 -5.33 38.65
CA SER A 126 -3.06 -6.56 39.41
C SER A 126 -2.13 -7.52 38.68
N ARG A 127 -2.20 -7.63 37.35
CA ARG A 127 -1.33 -8.52 36.58
C ARG A 127 0.11 -8.00 36.48
N LEU A 128 0.28 -6.69 36.34
CA LEU A 128 1.58 -6.06 36.18
C LEU A 128 2.23 -5.63 37.51
N HIS A 129 1.48 -5.69 38.61
CA HIS A 129 1.90 -5.16 39.91
C HIS A 129 2.24 -3.66 39.86
N ILE A 130 1.47 -2.89 39.09
CA ILE A 130 1.61 -1.43 39.01
C ILE A 130 0.38 -0.72 39.59
N PRO A 131 0.51 0.50 40.15
CA PRO A 131 -0.65 1.27 40.61
C PRO A 131 -1.66 1.57 39.48
N GLU A 132 -2.96 1.50 39.78
CA GLU A 132 -4.02 1.83 38.80
C GLU A 132 -3.89 3.26 38.24
N SER A 133 -3.37 4.18 39.06
CA SER A 133 -3.15 5.58 38.68
C SER A 133 -2.15 5.74 37.52
N PHE A 134 -1.25 4.78 37.30
CA PHE A 134 -0.30 4.82 36.18
C PHE A 134 -1.01 4.72 34.82
N PHE A 135 -2.23 4.18 34.77
CA PHE A 135 -3.03 4.13 33.54
C PHE A 135 -3.77 5.45 33.23
N ASP A 136 -3.80 6.39 34.16
CA ASP A 136 -4.40 7.71 33.95
C ASP A 136 -3.41 8.69 33.34
N LYS A 137 -2.24 8.77 33.99
CA LYS A 137 -1.11 9.60 33.56
C LYS A 137 0.18 9.02 34.14
N PHE A 138 1.21 8.90 33.31
CA PHE A 138 2.51 8.38 33.72
C PHE A 138 3.62 9.32 33.24
N LEU A 139 4.52 9.68 34.15
CA LEU A 139 5.57 10.69 33.93
C LEU A 139 6.97 10.07 33.97
N SER A 140 7.94 10.71 33.32
CA SER A 140 9.34 10.28 33.28
C SER A 140 9.97 10.11 34.67
N THR A 141 9.62 10.94 35.64
CA THR A 141 10.07 10.81 37.04
C THR A 141 9.55 9.57 37.76
N GLN A 142 8.49 8.94 37.26
CA GLN A 142 7.90 7.73 37.84
C GLN A 142 8.55 6.44 37.33
N LEU A 143 9.55 6.51 36.45
CA LEU A 143 10.25 5.34 35.90
C LEU A 143 10.92 4.48 36.98
N ASP A 144 11.50 5.10 38.03
CA ASP A 144 12.11 4.33 39.12
C ASP A 144 11.06 3.63 40.00
N ALA A 145 9.85 4.19 40.12
CA ALA A 145 8.74 3.49 40.76
C ALA A 145 8.29 2.28 39.93
N LEU A 146 8.22 2.42 38.59
CA LEU A 146 7.89 1.33 37.70
C LEU A 146 8.94 0.20 37.72
N LYS A 147 10.24 0.51 37.89
CA LYS A 147 11.29 -0.50 38.08
C LYS A 147 11.07 -1.33 39.35
N LYS A 148 10.64 -0.72 40.46
CA LYS A 148 10.29 -1.45 41.68
C LYS A 148 9.08 -2.36 41.47
N CYS A 149 8.06 -1.88 40.75
CA CYS A 149 6.92 -2.71 40.37
C CYS A 149 7.33 -3.92 39.52
N ARG A 150 8.34 -3.79 38.64
CA ARG A 150 8.90 -4.92 37.88
C ARG A 150 9.52 -5.97 38.80
N GLU A 151 10.23 -5.54 39.84
CA GLU A 151 10.81 -6.46 40.84
C GLU A 151 9.69 -7.23 41.56
N GLU A 152 8.65 -6.54 42.03
CA GLU A 152 7.48 -7.17 42.65
C GLU A 152 6.74 -8.14 41.71
N PHE A 153 6.60 -7.78 40.43
CA PHE A 153 6.05 -8.64 39.39
C PHE A 153 6.87 -9.92 39.21
N ARG A 154 8.21 -9.80 39.16
CA ARG A 154 9.12 -10.96 39.03
C ARG A 154 9.09 -11.84 40.26
N ASP A 155 9.09 -11.25 41.45
CA ASP A 155 9.03 -12.00 42.71
C ASP A 155 7.69 -12.74 42.88
N CYS A 156 6.58 -12.16 42.41
CA CYS A 156 5.27 -12.76 42.53
C CYS A 156 5.05 -13.95 41.58
N TYR A 157 5.48 -13.83 40.32
CA TYR A 157 5.22 -14.87 39.31
C TYR A 157 6.39 -15.84 39.12
N GLY A 158 7.64 -15.38 39.31
CA GLY A 158 8.84 -16.12 38.96
C GLY A 158 9.06 -16.21 37.44
N ASP A 159 10.31 -16.43 37.04
CA ASP A 159 10.71 -16.40 35.63
C ASP A 159 9.99 -17.46 34.77
N GLU A 160 9.76 -18.67 35.30
CA GLU A 160 9.11 -19.76 34.58
C GLU A 160 7.66 -19.43 34.20
N LEU A 161 6.90 -18.84 35.11
CA LEU A 161 5.51 -18.49 34.86
C LEU A 161 5.40 -17.27 33.94
N ILE A 162 6.32 -16.31 34.07
CA ILE A 162 6.41 -15.16 33.15
C ILE A 162 6.67 -15.66 31.74
N GLU A 163 7.61 -16.58 31.55
CA GLU A 163 7.92 -17.13 30.23
C GLU A 163 6.72 -17.87 29.64
N LYS A 164 5.95 -18.58 30.47
CA LYS A 164 4.69 -19.19 30.05
C LYS A 164 3.65 -18.15 29.59
N PHE A 165 3.55 -17.01 30.27
CA PHE A 165 2.67 -15.93 29.82
C PHE A 165 3.08 -15.35 28.48
N LYS A 166 4.39 -15.18 28.25
CA LYS A 166 4.93 -14.74 26.96
C LYS A 166 4.53 -15.69 25.84
N GLN A 167 4.76 -16.99 26.04
CA GLN A 167 4.41 -18.04 25.07
C GLN A 167 2.91 -18.08 24.76
N ASN A 168 2.05 -17.88 25.77
CA ASN A 168 0.60 -17.78 25.55
C ASN A 168 0.23 -16.61 24.62
N GLY A 169 0.95 -15.48 24.71
CA GLY A 169 0.79 -14.35 23.81
C GLY A 169 1.07 -14.72 22.35
N TYR A 170 2.20 -15.38 22.09
CA TYR A 170 2.54 -15.85 20.75
C TYR A 170 1.56 -16.91 20.23
N ALA A 171 1.22 -17.91 21.04
CA ALA A 171 0.27 -18.95 20.67
C ALA A 171 -1.12 -18.37 20.31
N ALA A 172 -1.58 -17.35 21.05
CA ALA A 172 -2.84 -16.68 20.75
C ALA A 172 -2.77 -15.84 19.45
N MET A 173 -1.61 -15.26 19.15
CA MET A 173 -1.37 -14.55 17.89
C MET A 173 -1.33 -15.52 16.70
N GLU A 174 -0.57 -16.61 16.80
CA GLU A 174 -0.49 -17.66 15.78
C GLU A 174 -1.87 -18.26 15.49
N ALA A 175 -2.61 -18.67 16.53
CA ALA A 175 -3.97 -19.21 16.36
C ALA A 175 -4.93 -18.22 15.69
N LYS A 176 -4.75 -16.90 15.92
CA LYS A 176 -5.53 -15.86 15.24
C LYS A 176 -5.13 -15.73 13.78
N ILE A 177 -3.83 -15.78 13.46
CA ILE A 177 -3.31 -15.77 12.08
C ILE A 177 -3.81 -17.00 11.33
N GLU A 178 -3.69 -18.20 11.90
CA GLU A 178 -4.20 -19.43 11.29
C GLU A 178 -5.70 -19.36 11.01
N LYS A 179 -6.49 -18.85 11.96
CA LYS A 179 -7.92 -18.66 11.78
C LYS A 179 -8.23 -17.64 10.68
N GLN A 180 -7.48 -16.54 10.62
CA GLN A 180 -7.63 -15.52 9.59
C GLN A 180 -7.27 -16.11 8.21
N ASN A 181 -6.13 -16.79 8.10
CA ASN A 181 -5.70 -17.51 6.89
C ASN A 181 -6.73 -18.56 6.45
N ALA A 182 -7.35 -19.28 7.38
CA ALA A 182 -8.41 -20.23 7.04
C ALA A 182 -9.67 -19.52 6.50
N VAL A 183 -10.06 -18.39 7.11
CA VAL A 183 -11.19 -17.57 6.65
C VAL A 183 -10.88 -16.98 5.27
N ASP A 184 -9.69 -16.46 5.07
CA ASP A 184 -9.25 -15.85 3.82
C ASP A 184 -9.09 -16.91 2.73
N LYS A 185 -8.59 -18.11 3.06
CA LYS A 185 -8.58 -19.26 2.14
C LYS A 185 -9.99 -19.60 1.67
N ILE A 186 -10.97 -19.69 2.57
CA ILE A 186 -12.37 -19.95 2.20
C ILE A 186 -12.94 -18.81 1.36
N LYS A 187 -12.64 -17.56 1.72
CA LYS A 187 -13.09 -16.37 0.99
C LYS A 187 -12.48 -16.31 -0.42
N ASN A 188 -11.21 -16.66 -0.54
CA ASN A 188 -10.45 -16.70 -1.78
C ASN A 188 -10.88 -17.87 -2.67
N GLU A 189 -11.13 -19.05 -2.10
CA GLU A 189 -11.71 -20.19 -2.82
C GLU A 189 -13.11 -19.84 -3.34
N LYS A 190 -13.97 -19.28 -2.49
CA LYS A 190 -15.30 -18.81 -2.89
C LYS A 190 -15.22 -17.71 -3.96
N TYR A 191 -14.30 -16.76 -3.83
CA TYR A 191 -14.07 -15.73 -4.83
C TYR A 191 -13.58 -16.32 -6.16
N ARG A 192 -12.67 -17.29 -6.13
CA ARG A 192 -12.18 -18.02 -7.32
C ARG A 192 -13.27 -18.83 -7.98
N GLU A 193 -14.15 -19.48 -7.22
CA GLU A 193 -15.33 -20.19 -7.75
C GLU A 193 -16.33 -19.21 -8.38
N GLU A 194 -16.66 -18.11 -7.70
CA GLU A 194 -17.57 -17.08 -8.19
C GLU A 194 -17.04 -16.38 -9.46
N ASN A 195 -15.71 -16.22 -9.58
CA ASN A 195 -15.07 -15.56 -10.71
C ASN A 195 -14.38 -16.56 -11.67
N GLN A 196 -14.62 -17.86 -11.55
CA GLN A 196 -13.95 -18.90 -12.35
C GLN A 196 -14.18 -18.71 -13.86
N ASN A 197 -15.33 -18.14 -14.23
CA ASN A 197 -15.68 -17.80 -15.63
C ASN A 197 -15.17 -16.42 -16.07
N ARG A 198 -14.76 -15.57 -15.13
CA ARG A 198 -14.12 -14.26 -15.40
C ARG A 198 -12.66 -14.45 -15.78
N TYR A 199 -12.00 -15.45 -15.19
CA TYR A 199 -10.58 -15.78 -15.39
C TYR A 199 -10.33 -16.87 -16.43
N GLN A 200 -11.36 -17.57 -16.88
CA GLN A 200 -11.27 -18.43 -18.07
C GLN A 200 -11.33 -17.55 -19.32
N TYR A 201 -10.18 -17.06 -19.79
CA TYR A 201 -9.99 -16.79 -21.21
C TYR A 201 -10.05 -18.11 -21.98
N LYS A 202 -11.26 -18.67 -22.08
CA LYS A 202 -11.57 -19.76 -22.98
C LYS A 202 -11.60 -19.17 -24.38
N GLU A 203 -10.60 -19.57 -25.14
CA GLU A 203 -10.55 -19.55 -26.60
C GLU A 203 -10.57 -18.17 -27.25
N LYS A 204 -9.48 -17.89 -27.97
CA LYS A 204 -9.42 -17.22 -29.30
C LYS A 204 -10.71 -16.55 -29.80
N THR A 205 -11.28 -15.61 -29.06
CA THR A 205 -12.11 -14.57 -29.67
C THR A 205 -11.15 -13.70 -30.44
N LYS A 206 -11.36 -13.58 -31.76
CA LYS A 206 -10.65 -12.68 -32.68
C LYS A 206 -10.06 -11.50 -31.90
N MET A 207 -8.72 -11.40 -31.88
CA MET A 207 -8.01 -10.24 -31.33
C MET A 207 -8.65 -8.99 -31.96
N TYR A 208 -9.38 -8.23 -31.16
CA TYR A 208 -10.09 -7.05 -31.63
C TYR A 208 -9.27 -5.84 -31.22
N HIS A 209 -8.70 -5.19 -32.22
CA HIS A 209 -7.95 -3.95 -32.07
C HIS A 209 -8.79 -2.82 -32.66
N ASP A 210 -9.59 -2.15 -31.83
CA ASP A 210 -10.33 -0.98 -32.28
C ASP A 210 -9.43 0.26 -32.24
N LEU A 211 -8.69 0.50 -33.32
CA LEU A 211 -7.81 1.68 -33.44
C LEU A 211 -8.59 2.97 -33.78
N SER A 212 -9.92 2.94 -33.83
CA SER A 212 -10.72 4.12 -34.19
C SER A 212 -10.82 5.11 -33.03
N ASP A 213 -10.52 6.38 -33.26
CA ASP A 213 -10.55 7.43 -32.22
C ASP A 213 -12.00 7.89 -31.86
N ASP A 214 -12.96 6.98 -31.96
CA ASP A 214 -14.39 7.25 -31.81
C ASP A 214 -14.90 7.09 -30.36
N TYR A 215 -14.04 6.69 -29.42
CA TYR A 215 -14.41 6.31 -28.04
C TYR A 215 -13.79 7.20 -26.98
N LYS A 216 -14.56 7.51 -25.93
CA LYS A 216 -14.15 8.37 -24.82
C LYS A 216 -13.14 7.73 -23.88
N SER A 217 -13.19 6.41 -23.73
CA SER A 217 -12.26 5.64 -22.92
C SER A 217 -11.92 4.35 -23.63
N ARG A 218 -10.82 3.72 -23.21
CA ARG A 218 -10.32 2.48 -23.80
C ARG A 218 -9.83 1.52 -22.74
N ASP A 219 -10.07 0.24 -22.98
CA ASP A 219 -9.51 -0.83 -22.19
C ASP A 219 -8.46 -1.56 -23.03
N TYR A 220 -7.29 -1.75 -22.45
CA TYR A 220 -6.17 -2.44 -23.05
C TYR A 220 -5.89 -3.72 -22.27
N VAL A 221 -5.44 -4.75 -22.98
CA VAL A 221 -4.82 -5.92 -22.35
C VAL A 221 -3.46 -6.14 -22.98
N ILE A 222 -2.45 -6.17 -22.13
CA ILE A 222 -1.06 -6.41 -22.48
C ILE A 222 -0.69 -7.81 -21.98
N ALA A 223 -0.19 -8.66 -22.86
CA ALA A 223 0.43 -9.93 -22.50
C ALA A 223 1.92 -9.69 -22.27
N ILE A 224 2.41 -10.01 -21.07
CA ILE A 224 3.82 -9.98 -20.70
C ILE A 224 4.32 -11.42 -20.73
N THR A 225 5.24 -11.71 -21.63
CA THR A 225 5.67 -13.08 -21.95
C THR A 225 6.88 -13.47 -21.13
N LEU A 226 6.75 -14.55 -20.37
CA LEU A 226 7.85 -15.26 -19.72
C LEU A 226 8.26 -16.47 -20.58
N LYS A 227 9.56 -16.70 -20.75
CA LYS A 227 10.07 -17.78 -21.61
C LYS A 227 11.37 -18.40 -21.09
N GLU A 228 11.47 -19.72 -21.22
CA GLU A 228 12.71 -20.49 -21.03
C GLU A 228 12.78 -21.59 -22.09
N GLY A 229 13.75 -21.50 -23.02
CA GLY A 229 13.82 -22.42 -24.16
C GLY A 229 12.56 -22.37 -25.02
N ASP A 230 11.89 -23.50 -25.20
CA ASP A 230 10.63 -23.62 -25.96
C ASP A 230 9.37 -23.51 -25.07
N TYR A 231 9.53 -23.29 -23.76
CA TYR A 231 8.43 -23.13 -22.81
C TYR A 231 8.14 -21.65 -22.60
N TYR A 232 6.86 -21.29 -22.60
CA TYR A 232 6.42 -19.92 -22.44
C TYR A 232 5.09 -19.82 -21.69
N GLY A 233 4.78 -18.60 -21.26
CA GLY A 233 3.49 -18.26 -20.69
C GLY A 233 3.40 -16.75 -20.44
N ASN A 234 2.23 -16.28 -20.01
CA ASN A 234 1.89 -14.87 -20.00
C ASN A 234 1.29 -14.43 -18.67
N ILE A 235 1.68 -13.23 -18.25
CA ILE A 235 0.92 -12.38 -17.33
C ILE A 235 0.08 -11.42 -18.18
N PHE A 236 -1.15 -11.13 -17.76
CA PHE A 236 -2.07 -10.25 -18.48
C PHE A 236 -2.32 -8.99 -17.65
N TYR A 237 -1.78 -7.88 -18.11
CA TYR A 237 -2.00 -6.56 -17.51
C TYR A 237 -3.19 -5.89 -18.17
N GLU A 238 -4.24 -5.59 -17.40
CA GLU A 238 -5.42 -4.87 -17.88
C GLU A 238 -5.34 -3.40 -17.48
N TYR A 239 -5.52 -2.50 -18.45
CA TYR A 239 -5.45 -1.07 -18.23
C TYR A 239 -6.65 -0.35 -18.81
N SER A 240 -7.27 0.55 -18.05
CA SER A 240 -8.40 1.37 -18.51
C SER A 240 -8.03 2.85 -18.51
N SER A 241 -8.02 3.48 -19.69
CA SER A 241 -7.67 4.89 -19.84
C SER A 241 -8.87 5.75 -20.21
N GLY A 242 -9.04 6.86 -19.49
CA GLY A 242 -9.91 7.97 -19.88
C GLY A 242 -9.18 8.96 -20.76
N GLY A 243 -8.84 8.59 -22.00
CA GLY A 243 -7.97 9.41 -22.85
C GLY A 243 -7.93 9.01 -24.32
N TYR A 244 -7.14 9.75 -25.11
CA TYR A 244 -6.96 9.51 -26.54
C TYR A 244 -5.79 8.55 -26.79
N GLY A 245 -6.09 7.32 -27.17
CA GLY A 245 -5.07 6.37 -27.63
C GLY A 245 -4.08 5.93 -26.54
N LEU A 246 -3.03 5.23 -26.97
CA LEU A 246 -1.96 4.77 -26.10
C LEU A 246 -1.01 5.96 -25.84
N SER A 247 -1.03 6.56 -24.66
CA SER A 247 -0.10 7.66 -24.32
C SER A 247 1.26 7.11 -23.87
N VAL A 248 2.24 8.01 -23.79
CA VAL A 248 3.56 7.68 -23.20
C VAL A 248 3.39 7.26 -21.73
N ASP A 249 2.50 7.91 -20.99
CA ASP A 249 2.22 7.60 -19.58
C ASP A 249 1.70 6.16 -19.42
N ILE A 250 0.84 5.68 -20.33
CA ILE A 250 0.35 4.29 -20.30
C ILE A 250 1.50 3.30 -20.51
N MET A 251 2.45 3.63 -21.38
CA MET A 251 3.62 2.79 -21.60
C MET A 251 4.56 2.81 -20.39
N GLU A 252 4.71 3.96 -19.74
CA GLU A 252 5.47 4.11 -18.50
C GLU A 252 4.84 3.29 -17.37
N ASP A 253 3.51 3.35 -17.19
CA ASP A 253 2.77 2.54 -16.21
C ASP A 253 2.99 1.03 -16.42
N ILE A 254 2.99 0.54 -17.67
CA ILE A 254 3.24 -0.87 -17.99
C ILE A 254 4.67 -1.27 -17.63
N LEU A 255 5.65 -0.43 -17.96
CA LEU A 255 7.05 -0.70 -17.63
C LEU A 255 7.28 -0.69 -16.13
N GLN A 256 6.69 0.28 -15.42
CA GLN A 256 6.75 0.37 -13.97
C GLN A 256 6.10 -0.84 -13.30
N PHE A 257 4.96 -1.30 -13.81
CA PHE A 257 4.34 -2.55 -13.35
C PHE A 257 5.30 -3.73 -13.50
N ILE A 258 5.95 -3.88 -14.67
CA ILE A 258 6.90 -4.98 -14.90
C ILE A 258 8.12 -4.89 -13.98
N GLU A 259 8.67 -3.68 -13.80
CA GLU A 259 9.85 -3.46 -12.94
C GLU A 259 9.55 -3.75 -11.47
N ASN A 260 8.34 -3.46 -11.01
CA ASN A 260 7.90 -3.64 -9.62
C ASN A 260 7.30 -5.02 -9.33
N LEU A 261 7.32 -5.98 -10.28
CA LEU A 261 6.87 -7.35 -10.01
C LEU A 261 7.87 -8.08 -9.10
N ASP A 262 7.76 -7.80 -7.81
CA ASP A 262 8.48 -8.46 -6.73
C ASP A 262 7.55 -9.41 -5.95
N CYS A 263 8.06 -10.10 -4.94
CA CYS A 263 7.28 -11.06 -4.16
C CYS A 263 6.14 -10.40 -3.38
N GLU A 264 6.34 -9.16 -2.91
CA GLU A 264 5.32 -8.40 -2.17
C GLU A 264 4.17 -8.05 -3.11
N GLU A 265 4.46 -7.41 -4.24
CA GLU A 265 3.48 -7.03 -5.26
C GLU A 265 2.76 -8.27 -5.84
N ILE A 266 3.48 -9.36 -6.14
CA ILE A 266 2.87 -10.59 -6.65
C ILE A 266 1.89 -11.18 -5.63
N ASN A 267 2.23 -11.15 -4.33
CA ASN A 267 1.35 -11.65 -3.29
C ASN A 267 0.13 -10.74 -3.12
N GLU A 268 0.33 -9.42 -3.04
CA GLU A 268 -0.76 -8.44 -2.95
C GLU A 268 -1.74 -8.57 -4.12
N LEU A 269 -1.25 -8.60 -5.36
CA LEU A 269 -2.09 -8.73 -6.55
C LEU A 269 -2.80 -10.09 -6.62
N ASN A 270 -2.19 -11.16 -6.11
CA ASN A 270 -2.83 -12.47 -6.00
C ASN A 270 -3.92 -12.50 -4.91
N GLU A 271 -3.69 -11.83 -3.78
CA GLU A 271 -4.67 -11.67 -2.70
C GLU A 271 -5.88 -10.85 -3.15
N GLU A 272 -5.66 -9.79 -3.92
CA GLU A 272 -6.73 -8.96 -4.50
C GLU A 272 -7.39 -9.61 -5.74
N GLY A 273 -6.80 -10.69 -6.27
CA GLY A 273 -7.29 -11.35 -7.47
C GLY A 273 -7.16 -10.49 -8.74
N LEU A 274 -6.20 -9.58 -8.75
CA LEU A 274 -5.88 -8.69 -9.86
C LEU A 274 -4.77 -9.25 -10.77
N LEU A 275 -3.98 -10.22 -10.29
CA LEU A 275 -2.91 -10.85 -11.07
C LEU A 275 -3.44 -11.91 -12.05
N ASN A 276 -3.86 -11.47 -13.23
CA ASN A 276 -4.26 -12.38 -14.30
C ASN A 276 -3.03 -12.99 -14.98
N ASN A 277 -2.95 -14.32 -15.05
CA ASN A 277 -1.87 -15.01 -15.75
C ASN A 277 -2.27 -16.45 -16.12
N ASN A 278 -1.54 -17.08 -17.03
CA ASN A 278 -1.73 -18.51 -17.38
C ASN A 278 -0.59 -19.42 -16.92
N ILE A 279 0.29 -18.89 -16.05
CA ILE A 279 1.48 -19.57 -15.55
C ILE A 279 1.39 -19.92 -14.06
N ALA A 280 0.24 -19.68 -13.43
CA ALA A 280 0.05 -19.87 -11.99
C ALA A 280 1.14 -19.16 -11.14
N LEU A 281 1.48 -17.92 -11.50
CA LEU A 281 2.53 -17.13 -10.83
C LEU A 281 2.18 -16.85 -9.36
N GLN A 282 3.07 -17.24 -8.45
CA GLN A 282 2.93 -17.08 -6.99
C GLN A 282 4.30 -16.78 -6.37
N ALA A 283 4.34 -16.09 -5.23
CA ALA A 283 5.56 -15.90 -4.45
C ALA A 283 5.53 -16.72 -3.16
N ASP A 284 6.71 -17.08 -2.63
CA ASP A 284 6.83 -17.79 -1.37
C ASP A 284 6.45 -16.90 -0.18
N ILE A 285 5.95 -17.52 0.89
CA ILE A 285 5.49 -16.87 2.14
C ILE A 285 6.65 -16.11 2.82
N ASN A 286 7.89 -16.49 2.55
CA ASN A 286 9.08 -15.83 3.08
C ASN A 286 9.55 -14.62 2.26
N GLY A 287 8.89 -14.31 1.11
CA GLY A 287 9.23 -13.19 0.25
C GLY A 287 10.61 -13.28 -0.40
N LYS A 288 11.01 -14.48 -0.85
CA LYS A 288 12.36 -14.73 -1.41
C LYS A 288 12.34 -15.38 -2.79
N ASP A 289 11.41 -16.30 -3.00
CA ASP A 289 11.34 -17.11 -4.20
C ASP A 289 10.00 -16.92 -4.90
N ILE A 290 10.00 -17.05 -6.22
CA ILE A 290 8.85 -16.93 -7.11
C ILE A 290 8.65 -18.26 -7.83
N HIS A 291 7.40 -18.70 -7.88
CA HIS A 291 6.95 -19.95 -8.46
C HIS A 291 6.05 -19.71 -9.68
N PHE A 292 6.33 -20.41 -10.78
CA PHE A 292 5.47 -20.39 -11.97
C PHE A 292 5.62 -21.65 -12.83
N GLU A 293 4.65 -21.87 -13.70
CA GLU A 293 4.54 -23.00 -14.62
C GLU A 293 4.49 -22.49 -16.07
N LEU A 294 5.52 -22.78 -16.85
CA LEU A 294 5.54 -22.51 -18.29
C LEU A 294 5.05 -23.73 -19.08
N ARG A 295 4.59 -23.50 -20.32
CA ARG A 295 4.14 -24.57 -21.22
C ARG A 295 4.75 -24.46 -22.60
N ASN A 296 4.99 -25.59 -23.25
CA ASN A 296 5.36 -25.62 -24.66
C ASN A 296 4.12 -25.86 -25.56
N ASP A 297 4.33 -25.87 -26.88
CA ASP A 297 3.25 -26.07 -27.85
C ASP A 297 2.58 -27.46 -27.77
N ALA A 298 3.26 -28.45 -27.20
CA ALA A 298 2.70 -29.78 -26.91
C ALA A 298 1.88 -29.81 -25.61
N GLY A 299 1.86 -28.72 -24.85
CA GLY A 299 1.16 -28.59 -23.56
C GLY A 299 1.92 -29.17 -22.37
N GLU A 300 3.17 -29.60 -22.56
CA GLU A 300 4.05 -30.07 -21.49
C GLU A 300 4.41 -28.93 -20.55
N LYS A 301 4.52 -29.24 -19.26
CA LYS A 301 4.73 -28.26 -18.19
C LYS A 301 6.20 -28.18 -17.78
N LEU A 302 6.67 -26.96 -17.53
CA LEU A 302 7.94 -26.68 -16.88
C LEU A 302 7.67 -25.85 -15.62
N GLU A 303 7.80 -26.48 -14.46
CA GLU A 303 7.68 -25.81 -13.17
C GLU A 303 9.01 -25.16 -12.77
N LYS A 304 8.95 -23.92 -12.29
CA LYS A 304 10.11 -23.13 -11.90
C LYS A 304 9.89 -22.55 -10.51
N THR A 305 10.98 -22.60 -9.74
CA THR A 305 11.18 -21.85 -8.51
C THR A 305 12.47 -21.09 -8.70
N ILE A 306 12.41 -19.77 -8.62
CA ILE A 306 13.57 -18.90 -8.83
C ILE A 306 13.61 -17.84 -7.72
N PRO A 307 14.80 -17.32 -7.38
CA PRO A 307 14.89 -16.12 -6.57
C PRO A 307 14.20 -14.93 -7.25
N GLU A 308 13.66 -14.01 -6.45
CA GLU A 308 12.98 -12.79 -6.91
C GLU A 308 13.80 -11.97 -7.92
N ASP A 309 15.10 -11.79 -7.65
CA ASP A 309 16.03 -11.01 -8.49
C ASP A 309 16.30 -11.66 -9.87
N GLU A 310 15.80 -12.88 -10.10
CA GLU A 310 15.91 -13.57 -11.37
C GLU A 310 14.67 -13.45 -12.27
N LEU A 311 13.52 -13.01 -11.76
CA LEU A 311 12.26 -12.99 -12.54
C LEU A 311 12.40 -12.22 -13.85
N GLN A 312 13.05 -11.06 -13.79
CA GLN A 312 13.28 -10.20 -14.95
C GLN A 312 14.03 -10.89 -16.09
N LYS A 313 14.84 -11.93 -15.80
CA LYS A 313 15.58 -12.70 -16.82
C LYS A 313 14.65 -13.55 -17.70
N TYR A 314 13.47 -13.90 -17.18
CA TYR A 314 12.49 -14.74 -17.89
C TYR A 314 11.55 -13.91 -18.75
N ILE A 315 11.40 -12.61 -18.46
CA ILE A 315 10.54 -11.72 -19.23
C ILE A 315 11.23 -11.37 -20.55
N VAL A 316 10.67 -11.83 -21.67
CA VAL A 316 11.26 -11.66 -23.01
C VAL A 316 10.57 -10.60 -23.85
N GLY A 317 9.41 -10.11 -23.41
CA GLY A 317 8.70 -9.03 -24.08
C GLY A 317 7.27 -8.86 -23.60
N TYR A 318 6.61 -7.84 -24.15
CA TYR A 318 5.20 -7.55 -23.90
C TYR A 318 4.51 -7.16 -25.21
N GLU A 319 3.24 -7.54 -25.36
CA GLU A 319 2.44 -7.29 -26.56
C GLU A 319 1.02 -6.84 -26.18
N MET A 320 0.50 -5.82 -26.86
CA MET A 320 -0.91 -5.43 -26.74
C MET A 320 -1.80 -6.40 -27.51
N ILE A 321 -2.54 -7.24 -26.79
CA ILE A 321 -3.37 -8.30 -27.36
C ILE A 321 -4.85 -7.92 -27.50
N ARG A 322 -5.32 -6.87 -26.80
CA ARG A 322 -6.72 -6.38 -26.89
C ARG A 322 -6.78 -4.85 -26.72
N CYS A 323 -7.65 -4.19 -27.49
CA CYS A 323 -7.97 -2.77 -27.35
C CYS A 323 -9.46 -2.53 -27.65
N ASP A 324 -10.23 -2.28 -26.58
CA ASP A 324 -11.68 -2.10 -26.63
C ASP A 324 -12.07 -0.64 -26.37
N GLY A 325 -12.86 -0.06 -27.26
CA GLY A 325 -13.39 1.29 -27.10
C GLY A 325 -14.68 1.34 -26.28
N ARG A 326 -14.76 2.21 -25.27
CA ARG A 326 -15.98 2.47 -24.49
C ARG A 326 -16.51 3.89 -24.67
N GLY A 327 -17.84 3.99 -24.68
CA GLY A 327 -18.55 5.27 -24.72
C GLY A 327 -18.26 6.09 -25.98
N MET A 328 -18.92 5.78 -27.10
CA MET A 328 -18.77 6.53 -28.36
C MET A 328 -18.93 8.05 -28.15
N LYS A 329 -17.96 8.81 -28.64
CA LYS A 329 -17.94 10.28 -28.59
C LYS A 329 -19.16 10.82 -29.34
N LYS A 330 -19.99 11.63 -28.65
CA LYS A 330 -21.16 12.29 -29.27
C LYS A 330 -20.74 13.10 -30.51
N GLU A 331 -19.58 13.75 -30.44
CA GLU A 331 -19.00 14.60 -31.49
C GLU A 331 -18.46 13.85 -32.72
N ARG A 332 -18.47 12.51 -32.73
CA ARG A 332 -17.94 11.72 -33.86
C ARG A 332 -18.97 10.82 -34.53
N ARG A 333 -20.25 10.94 -34.15
CA ARG A 333 -21.38 10.25 -34.79
C ARG A 333 -21.60 10.77 -36.21
N LYS A 334 -20.94 10.13 -37.18
CA LYS A 334 -21.09 10.46 -38.61
C LYS A 334 -22.49 10.08 -39.07
N CYS A 335 -23.17 11.01 -39.75
CA CYS A 335 -24.50 10.74 -40.29
C CYS A 335 -24.51 9.57 -41.29
N GLY A 336 -23.39 9.30 -41.98
CA GLY A 336 -23.28 8.11 -42.85
C GLY A 336 -23.63 6.77 -42.18
N SER A 337 -23.38 6.64 -40.89
CA SER A 337 -23.62 5.42 -40.09
C SER A 337 -24.98 5.41 -39.37
N CYS A 338 -25.73 6.51 -39.46
CA CYS A 338 -27.05 6.68 -38.83
C CYS A 338 -28.15 6.08 -39.70
N LYS A 339 -29.08 5.31 -39.10
CA LYS A 339 -30.25 4.73 -39.80
C LYS A 339 -31.17 5.81 -40.38
N ASN A 340 -31.20 6.99 -39.77
CA ASN A 340 -32.03 8.12 -40.16
C ASN A 340 -31.42 8.96 -41.29
N PHE A 341 -30.30 8.53 -41.89
CA PHE A 341 -29.61 9.23 -42.97
C PHE A 341 -29.65 8.46 -44.29
N THR A 342 -30.14 9.14 -45.32
CA THR A 342 -30.21 8.62 -46.70
C THR A 342 -29.22 9.40 -47.58
N PRO A 343 -28.18 8.75 -48.14
CA PRO A 343 -27.19 9.42 -48.97
C PRO A 343 -27.79 9.89 -50.31
N ILE A 344 -27.32 11.03 -50.81
CA ILE A 344 -27.60 11.47 -52.19
C ILE A 344 -26.47 10.96 -53.07
N GLU A 345 -26.82 10.25 -54.15
CA GLU A 345 -25.86 9.61 -55.04
C GLU A 345 -24.89 10.64 -55.67
N GLY A 346 -23.59 10.29 -55.71
CA GLY A 346 -22.54 11.18 -56.22
C GLY A 346 -22.19 12.39 -55.33
N CYS A 347 -22.81 12.56 -54.16
CA CYS A 347 -22.58 13.72 -53.28
C CYS A 347 -22.05 13.32 -51.89
N ALA A 348 -21.28 14.22 -51.26
CA ALA A 348 -20.87 14.10 -49.85
C ALA A 348 -21.98 14.46 -48.85
N LYS A 349 -23.23 14.66 -49.32
CA LYS A 349 -24.40 15.06 -48.53
C LYS A 349 -25.51 14.01 -48.61
N GLY A 350 -26.47 14.08 -47.69
CA GLY A 350 -27.66 13.24 -47.69
C GLY A 350 -28.77 13.82 -46.82
N ASN A 351 -29.97 13.26 -46.93
CA ASN A 351 -31.15 13.69 -46.18
C ASN A 351 -31.18 13.05 -44.79
N CYS A 352 -31.47 13.85 -43.76
CA CYS A 352 -31.71 13.35 -42.41
C CYS A 352 -33.19 13.44 -42.04
N SER A 353 -33.84 12.31 -41.82
CA SER A 353 -35.28 12.26 -41.49
C SER A 353 -35.63 12.89 -40.14
N VAL A 354 -34.68 12.97 -39.21
CA VAL A 354 -34.88 13.58 -37.88
C VAL A 354 -34.74 15.10 -37.92
N ARG A 355 -33.82 15.63 -38.72
CA ARG A 355 -33.61 17.08 -38.85
C ARG A 355 -34.47 17.72 -39.93
N GLY A 356 -34.96 16.95 -40.89
CA GLY A 356 -35.71 17.44 -42.04
C GLY A 356 -34.85 18.11 -43.13
N ASP A 357 -33.52 18.10 -42.99
CA ASP A 357 -32.59 18.86 -43.84
C ASP A 357 -31.51 17.98 -44.52
N ILE A 358 -30.91 18.53 -45.58
CA ILE A 358 -29.72 17.98 -46.24
C ILE A 358 -28.48 18.29 -45.39
N ILE A 359 -27.76 17.26 -44.96
CA ILE A 359 -26.57 17.38 -44.12
C ILE A 359 -25.36 16.69 -44.72
N GLN A 360 -24.16 17.13 -44.33
CA GLN A 360 -22.90 16.55 -44.81
C GLN A 360 -22.61 15.22 -44.10
N ARG A 361 -22.33 14.15 -44.88
CA ARG A 361 -22.18 12.76 -44.43
C ARG A 361 -21.12 12.55 -43.35
N SER A 362 -20.02 13.33 -43.40
CA SER A 362 -18.82 13.15 -42.57
C SER A 362 -18.60 14.21 -41.49
N ARG A 363 -19.31 15.34 -41.54
CA ARG A 363 -19.06 16.50 -40.66
C ARG A 363 -20.14 16.78 -39.63
N ILE A 364 -21.40 16.42 -39.92
CA ILE A 364 -22.51 16.84 -39.07
C ILE A 364 -22.80 15.76 -38.03
N ILE A 365 -22.64 16.16 -36.77
CA ILE A 365 -23.01 15.41 -35.58
C ILE A 365 -24.52 15.55 -35.37
N CYS A 366 -25.23 14.43 -35.22
CA CYS A 366 -26.64 14.47 -34.85
C CYS A 366 -26.74 14.69 -33.33
N SER A 367 -27.33 15.81 -32.91
CA SER A 367 -27.64 16.12 -31.50
C SER A 367 -28.84 15.31 -30.97
N HIS A 368 -29.58 14.63 -31.85
CA HIS A 368 -30.73 13.78 -31.52
C HIS A 368 -30.33 12.32 -31.33
N ASP A 369 -31.23 11.52 -30.73
CA ASP A 369 -31.01 10.10 -30.43
C ASP A 369 -30.55 9.34 -31.68
N TYR A 370 -29.26 9.05 -31.70
CA TYR A 370 -28.58 8.40 -32.81
C TYR A 370 -28.90 6.91 -32.78
N VAL A 371 -29.41 6.39 -33.89
CA VAL A 371 -29.68 4.95 -34.08
C VAL A 371 -28.72 4.44 -35.15
N LEU A 372 -27.81 3.56 -34.75
CA LEU A 372 -26.82 2.96 -35.64
C LEU A 372 -27.53 2.10 -36.70
N LYS A 373 -27.08 2.16 -37.95
CA LYS A 373 -27.48 1.15 -38.95
C LYS A 373 -27.01 -0.21 -38.42
N THR A 374 -27.94 -1.12 -38.16
CA THR A 374 -27.60 -2.52 -37.91
C THR A 374 -27.14 -3.13 -39.23
N ASP A 375 -25.90 -2.86 -39.61
CA ASP A 375 -25.24 -3.65 -40.64
C ASP A 375 -24.79 -4.97 -40.00
N LYS A 376 -25.13 -6.07 -40.67
CA LYS A 376 -24.84 -7.44 -40.25
C LYS A 376 -23.39 -7.53 -39.77
N VAL A 377 -23.21 -8.10 -38.58
CA VAL A 377 -21.94 -8.67 -38.13
C VAL A 377 -21.38 -9.50 -39.28
N LEU A 378 -20.37 -8.98 -39.95
CA LEU A 378 -19.55 -9.77 -40.87
C LEU A 378 -18.64 -10.61 -39.98
N CYS A 379 -18.89 -11.92 -40.03
CA CYS A 379 -18.23 -12.96 -39.25
C CYS A 379 -16.71 -12.88 -39.22
#